data_AF-A0A9W8P007-F1
#
_entry.id   AF-A0A9W8P007-F1
#
_cell.length_a   1.000
_cell.length_b   1.000
_cell.length_c   1.000
_cell.angle_alpha   90.00
_cell.angle_beta   90.00
_cell.angle_gamma   90.00
#
_symmetry.space_group_name_H-M   'P 1'
#
loop_
_entity.id
_entity.type
_entity.pdbx_description
1 polymer ?
#
loop_
_entity_poly.entity_id
_entity_poly.type
_entity_poly.pdbx_seq_one_letter_code
_entity_poly.pdbx_strand_id
1 'polypeptide(L)'
;MVQASNGQRYLLLILFSSCSLEIQLSGPGRLTQILATENPQANSIMLIEQFNVLAEKNNRLNMPIMTRSDSTVAVMAQDILFDFNAQHDCVFAGCTVGESDNVIVQERIRTSQCKKCIVHAEETRYIINMHALHNAHLIREALPRQLIQPIPSKTDRVAFHKNLSAQLQVSGDEKRAATQAKAAETRKRKKAAQVTAAMIE
;
A
#
# COMPACT_ATOMS: atom_id res chain seq x y z
N MET A 1 -22.14 -7.69 -6.06
CA MET A 1 -21.86 -8.02 -4.65
C MET A 1 -20.45 -8.58 -4.56
N VAL A 2 -19.44 -7.70 -4.53
CA VAL A 2 -18.04 -8.12 -4.34
C VAL A 2 -17.83 -8.25 -2.84
N GLN A 3 -17.90 -9.48 -2.32
CA GLN A 3 -17.43 -9.77 -0.98
C GLN A 3 -15.91 -9.56 -0.97
N ALA A 4 -15.47 -8.40 -0.48
CA ALA A 4 -14.08 -8.14 -0.22
C ALA A 4 -13.63 -9.03 0.95
N SER A 5 -12.87 -10.07 0.63
CA SER A 5 -12.16 -10.92 1.58
C SER A 5 -11.33 -10.07 2.56
N ASN A 6 -11.39 -10.44 3.85
CA ASN A 6 -10.76 -9.83 5.04
C ASN A 6 -9.22 -9.71 4.99
N GLY A 7 -8.64 -9.04 4.00
CA GLY A 7 -7.18 -9.00 3.82
C GLY A 7 -6.59 -7.65 3.48
N GLN A 8 -7.28 -6.81 2.72
CA GLN A 8 -6.92 -5.41 2.49
C GLN A 8 -8.22 -4.68 2.14
N ARG A 9 -8.74 -3.88 3.08
CA ARG A 9 -9.80 -2.93 2.73
C ARG A 9 -9.16 -1.80 1.95
N TYR A 10 -9.17 -1.94 0.62
CA TYR A 10 -8.98 -0.80 -0.28
C TYR A 10 -10.08 0.19 0.09
N LEU A 11 -9.73 1.23 0.82
CA LEU A 11 -10.63 2.34 1.09
C LEU A 11 -10.77 3.06 -0.26
N LEU A 12 -11.83 2.74 -1.01
CA LEU A 12 -12.25 3.50 -2.18
C LEU A 12 -12.72 4.84 -1.64
N LEU A 13 -11.87 5.84 -1.84
CA LEU A 13 -12.04 7.10 -1.14
C LEU A 13 -12.24 8.21 -2.14
N ILE A 14 -13.37 8.91 -2.01
CA ILE A 14 -13.94 9.72 -3.08
C ILE A 14 -14.03 11.15 -2.61
N LEU A 15 -13.57 12.09 -3.44
CA LEU A 15 -13.75 13.52 -3.23
C LEU A 15 -15.01 13.99 -3.95
N PHE A 16 -15.78 14.88 -3.31
CA PHE A 16 -17.02 15.45 -3.84
C PHE A 16 -16.84 16.91 -4.23
N SER A 17 -17.61 17.35 -5.22
CA SER A 17 -17.82 18.78 -5.47
C SER A 17 -19.31 19.02 -5.63
N SER A 18 -19.99 19.43 -4.56
CA SER A 18 -21.36 19.93 -4.67
C SER A 18 -21.34 21.44 -4.94
N CYS A 19 -21.95 21.82 -6.08
CA CYS A 19 -22.32 23.19 -6.39
C CYS A 19 -23.84 23.29 -6.25
N SER A 20 -24.31 23.99 -5.20
CA SER A 20 -25.55 24.78 -5.08
C SER A 20 -25.78 25.04 -3.59
N LEU A 21 -25.56 26.28 -3.13
CA LEU A 21 -25.89 26.86 -1.82
C LEU A 21 -25.78 25.93 -0.58
N GLU A 22 -24.81 26.24 0.29
CA GLU A 22 -24.45 25.60 1.58
C GLU A 22 -23.27 24.59 1.51
N ILE A 23 -22.12 25.07 2.02
CA ILE A 23 -20.89 24.37 2.41
C ILE A 23 -20.35 23.34 1.38
N GLN A 24 -19.33 23.75 0.61
CA GLN A 24 -18.44 22.84 -0.13
C GLN A 24 -17.75 21.86 0.83
N LEU A 25 -18.37 20.71 1.09
CA LEU A 25 -17.71 19.57 1.74
C LEU A 25 -17.03 18.72 0.66
N SER A 26 -15.93 19.23 0.11
CA SER A 26 -15.03 18.40 -0.73
C SER A 26 -14.16 17.56 0.18
N GLY A 27 -14.75 16.45 0.62
CA GLY A 27 -14.17 15.57 1.61
C GLY A 27 -13.84 14.23 0.98
N PRO A 28 -12.67 13.66 1.26
CA PRO A 28 -12.37 12.29 0.91
C PRO A 28 -13.23 11.35 1.80
N GLY A 29 -13.93 10.36 1.23
CA GLY A 29 -14.85 9.49 2.00
C GLY A 29 -14.99 8.05 1.51
N ARG A 30 -15.28 7.10 2.42
CA ARG A 30 -15.47 5.67 2.14
C ARG A 30 -16.89 5.39 1.70
N LEU A 31 -17.05 4.77 0.54
CA LEU A 31 -18.34 4.25 0.08
C LEU A 31 -18.83 3.13 1.00
N THR A 32 -19.99 3.31 1.63
CA THR A 32 -20.62 2.30 2.50
C THR A 32 -21.75 1.57 1.81
N GLN A 33 -22.58 2.28 1.05
CA GLN A 33 -23.72 1.71 0.32
C GLN A 33 -23.97 2.42 -1.01
N ILE A 34 -24.53 1.67 -1.96
CA ILE A 34 -25.04 2.19 -3.22
C ILE A 34 -26.55 1.92 -3.23
N LEU A 35 -27.33 2.99 -3.27
CA LEU A 35 -28.78 2.96 -3.40
C LEU A 35 -29.12 3.23 -4.87
N ALA A 36 -29.56 2.19 -5.57
CA ALA A 36 -30.01 2.29 -6.95
C ALA A 36 -31.50 1.98 -7.01
N THR A 37 -32.23 2.71 -7.85
CA THR A 37 -33.62 2.39 -8.18
C THR A 37 -33.66 1.26 -9.20
N GLU A 38 -34.78 0.53 -9.24
CA GLU A 38 -34.99 -0.53 -10.26
C GLU A 38 -35.00 0.02 -11.70
N ASN A 39 -35.31 1.31 -11.87
CA ASN A 39 -35.18 1.98 -13.15
C ASN A 39 -33.69 2.24 -13.47
N PRO A 40 -33.12 1.65 -14.53
CA PRO A 40 -31.71 1.83 -14.91
C PRO A 40 -31.35 3.26 -15.34
N GLN A 41 -32.36 4.09 -15.66
CA GLN A 41 -32.16 5.48 -16.09
C GLN A 41 -32.13 6.47 -14.93
N ALA A 42 -32.50 6.05 -13.72
CA ALA A 42 -32.49 6.92 -12.57
C ALA A 42 -31.11 6.93 -11.90
N ASN A 43 -30.72 8.11 -11.41
CA ASN A 43 -29.43 8.32 -10.78
C ASN A 43 -29.31 7.48 -9.49
N SER A 44 -28.16 6.85 -9.30
CA SER A 44 -27.84 6.17 -8.05
C SER A 44 -27.32 7.16 -7.00
N ILE A 45 -27.76 6.93 -5.77
CA ILE A 45 -27.31 7.66 -4.58
C ILE A 45 -26.28 6.79 -3.87
N MET A 46 -25.15 7.36 -3.49
CA MET A 46 -24.11 6.70 -2.73
C MET A 46 -24.09 7.24 -1.31
N LEU A 47 -24.00 6.35 -0.31
CA LEU A 47 -23.77 6.71 1.08
C LEU A 47 -22.29 6.63 1.39
N ILE A 48 -21.75 7.72 1.94
CA ILE A 48 -20.32 7.88 2.10
C ILE A 48 -19.99 8.36 3.50
N GLU A 49 -19.18 7.57 4.18
CA GLU A 49 -18.58 7.91 5.45
C GLU A 49 -17.40 8.85 5.22
N GLN A 50 -17.44 10.04 5.78
CA GLN A 50 -16.45 11.07 5.50
C GLN A 50 -15.17 10.88 6.33
N PHE A 51 -14.08 11.42 5.81
CA PHE A 51 -12.79 11.47 6.49
C PHE A 51 -12.22 12.88 6.42
N ASN A 52 -11.57 13.27 7.52
CA ASN A 52 -10.80 14.49 7.60
C ASN A 52 -9.35 14.20 7.25
N VAL A 53 -8.77 15.00 6.35
CA VAL A 53 -7.33 14.97 6.07
C VAL A 53 -6.64 15.83 7.12
N LEU A 54 -5.65 15.26 7.81
CA LEU A 54 -4.86 16.01 8.76
C LEU A 54 -3.86 16.93 8.04
N ALA A 55 -3.49 18.03 8.67
CA ALA A 55 -2.47 18.96 8.17
C ALA A 55 -1.05 18.38 8.21
N GLU A 56 -0.87 17.25 8.89
CA GLU A 56 0.42 16.58 9.10
C GLU A 56 0.56 15.33 8.24
N LYS A 57 1.81 14.89 8.05
CA LYS A 57 2.16 13.65 7.36
C LYS A 57 2.54 12.56 8.35
N ASN A 58 2.37 11.31 7.95
CA ASN A 58 2.86 10.18 8.72
C ASN A 58 4.40 10.23 8.79
N ASN A 59 4.96 10.13 10.00
CA ASN A 59 6.40 10.25 10.24
C ASN A 59 7.25 9.19 9.53
N ARG A 60 6.69 7.99 9.33
CA ARG A 60 7.42 6.86 8.75
C ARG A 60 7.37 6.87 7.23
N LEU A 61 6.18 7.11 6.68
CA LEU A 61 5.94 7.00 5.24
C LEU A 61 5.93 8.35 4.53
N ASN A 62 5.92 9.47 5.27
CA ASN A 62 5.85 10.83 4.73
C ASN A 62 4.66 11.02 3.78
N MET A 63 3.52 10.44 4.14
CA MET A 63 2.27 10.46 3.37
C MET A 63 1.14 11.12 4.15
N PRO A 64 0.14 11.72 3.47
CA PRO A 64 -1.00 12.37 4.13
C PRO A 64 -1.78 11.39 5.01
N ILE A 65 -2.26 11.89 6.15
CA ILE A 65 -3.03 11.11 7.11
C ILE A 65 -4.49 11.52 7.05
N MET A 66 -5.36 10.55 7.29
CA MET A 66 -6.79 10.73 7.39
C MET A 66 -7.32 10.13 8.68
N THR A 67 -8.34 10.77 9.24
CA THR A 67 -9.11 10.25 10.37
C THR A 67 -10.58 10.29 10.02
N ARG A 68 -11.34 9.32 10.48
CA ARG A 68 -12.78 9.27 10.27
C ARG A 68 -13.45 10.50 10.88
N SER A 69 -14.36 11.14 10.15
CA SER A 69 -15.35 12.04 10.73
C SER A 69 -16.61 11.19 10.92
N ASP A 70 -17.23 11.21 12.10
CA ASP A 70 -18.43 10.41 12.40
C ASP A 70 -19.69 10.87 11.60
N SER A 71 -19.49 11.51 10.45
CA SER A 71 -20.47 11.97 9.48
C SER A 71 -20.58 11.00 8.29
N THR A 72 -21.82 10.74 7.88
CA THR A 72 -22.14 10.05 6.63
C THR A 72 -22.98 10.98 5.77
N VAL A 73 -22.65 11.09 4.49
CA VAL A 73 -23.38 11.93 3.52
C VAL A 73 -23.90 11.10 2.37
N ALA A 74 -25.04 11.52 1.84
CA ALA A 74 -25.60 11.00 0.60
C ALA A 74 -25.16 11.90 -0.56
N VAL A 75 -24.64 11.29 -1.62
CA VAL A 75 -24.11 11.99 -2.79
C VAL A 75 -24.58 11.29 -4.06
N MET A 76 -24.63 12.01 -5.17
CA MET A 76 -24.96 11.38 -6.45
C MET A 76 -23.73 10.67 -7.00
N ALA A 77 -23.94 9.54 -7.68
CA ALA A 77 -22.85 8.79 -8.31
C ALA A 77 -22.01 9.60 -9.31
N GLN A 78 -22.59 10.64 -9.91
CA GLN A 78 -21.90 11.57 -10.82
C GLN A 78 -20.98 12.57 -10.11
N ASP A 79 -21.17 12.79 -8.80
CA ASP A 79 -20.36 13.73 -8.01
C ASP A 79 -19.08 13.08 -7.46
N ILE A 80 -18.91 11.79 -7.76
CA ILE A 80 -17.75 10.95 -7.44
C ILE A 80 -16.60 11.31 -8.38
N LEU A 81 -15.56 11.97 -7.87
CA LEU A 81 -14.46 12.43 -8.74
C LEU A 81 -13.53 11.29 -9.19
N PHE A 82 -12.97 10.55 -8.24
CA PHE A 82 -12.06 9.43 -8.51
C PHE A 82 -11.86 8.60 -7.24
N ASP A 83 -11.33 7.39 -7.42
CA ASP A 83 -10.91 6.53 -6.34
C ASP A 83 -9.40 6.62 -6.07
N PHE A 84 -9.02 6.40 -4.82
CA PHE A 84 -7.63 6.24 -4.44
C PHE A 84 -7.45 5.15 -3.40
N ASN A 85 -6.20 4.75 -3.19
CA ASN A 85 -5.85 3.75 -2.19
C ASN A 85 -5.52 4.46 -0.86
N ALA A 86 -6.25 4.13 0.20
CA ALA A 86 -5.84 4.44 1.57
C ALA A 86 -5.57 3.15 2.36
N GLN A 87 -4.56 3.21 3.22
CA GLN A 87 -4.07 2.09 4.02
C GLN A 87 -4.26 2.40 5.50
N HIS A 88 -4.56 1.39 6.31
CA HIS A 88 -4.63 1.55 7.77
C HIS A 88 -3.26 1.95 8.35
N ASP A 89 -3.23 2.92 9.27
CA ASP A 89 -1.98 3.28 9.98
C ASP A 89 -1.69 2.27 11.09
N CYS A 90 -1.32 1.05 10.69
CA CYS A 90 -1.14 -0.08 11.62
C CYS A 90 -0.13 0.19 12.73
N VAL A 91 0.90 1.00 12.45
CA VAL A 91 1.94 1.32 13.43
C VAL A 91 1.38 2.24 14.51
N PHE A 92 0.64 3.28 14.10
CA PHE A 92 -0.03 4.16 15.05
C PHE A 92 -1.08 3.41 15.87
N ALA A 93 -1.87 2.56 15.21
CA ALA A 93 -2.95 1.80 15.83
C ALA A 93 -2.47 0.60 16.68
N GLY A 94 -1.17 0.29 16.69
CA GLY A 94 -0.62 -0.83 17.46
C GLY A 94 -1.11 -2.21 16.98
N CYS A 95 -1.43 -2.36 15.69
CA CYS A 95 -1.96 -3.61 15.14
C CYS A 95 -0.96 -4.76 15.33
N THR A 96 -1.46 -5.93 15.73
CA THR A 96 -0.63 -7.10 16.01
C THR A 96 -0.62 -8.06 14.84
N VAL A 97 0.43 -8.88 14.76
CA VAL A 97 0.47 -9.99 13.81
C VAL A 97 -0.27 -11.17 14.44
N GLY A 98 -1.38 -11.57 13.86
CA GLY A 98 -2.17 -12.72 14.27
C GLY A 98 -2.20 -13.80 13.19
N GLU A 99 -2.95 -14.86 13.47
CA GLU A 99 -3.28 -15.89 12.49
C GLU A 99 -4.59 -15.51 11.80
N SER A 100 -4.64 -15.66 10.47
CA SER A 100 -5.88 -15.51 9.72
C SER A 100 -6.60 -16.84 9.61
N ASP A 101 -7.91 -16.78 9.38
CA ASP A 101 -8.73 -17.94 9.03
C ASP A 101 -8.34 -18.56 7.67
N ASN A 102 -7.47 -17.90 6.91
CA ASN A 102 -7.02 -18.38 5.61
C ASN A 102 -5.85 -19.33 5.78
N VAL A 103 -6.06 -20.57 5.38
CA VAL A 103 -5.02 -21.60 5.31
C VAL A 103 -4.08 -21.34 4.12
N ILE A 104 -2.80 -21.65 4.29
CA ILE A 104 -1.83 -21.62 3.19
C ILE A 104 -2.18 -22.76 2.22
N VAL A 105 -2.36 -22.40 0.94
CA VAL A 105 -2.59 -23.35 -0.16
C VAL A 105 -1.31 -23.47 -0.97
N GLN A 106 -0.80 -24.70 -1.11
CA GLN A 106 0.35 -25.05 -1.95
C GLN A 106 -0.09 -26.09 -2.96
N GLU A 107 0.18 -25.87 -4.25
CA GLU A 107 -0.22 -26.80 -5.33
C GLU A 107 -1.72 -27.16 -5.33
N ARG A 108 -2.58 -26.20 -4.93
CA ARG A 108 -4.04 -26.38 -4.72
C ARG A 108 -4.43 -27.27 -3.52
N ILE A 109 -3.47 -27.72 -2.73
CA ILE A 109 -3.69 -28.48 -1.50
C ILE A 109 -3.65 -27.52 -0.31
N ARG A 110 -4.67 -27.58 0.56
CA ARG A 110 -4.68 -26.84 1.83
C ARG A 110 -3.67 -27.47 2.78
N THR A 111 -2.77 -26.67 3.33
CA THR A 111 -1.81 -27.13 4.35
C THR A 111 -2.46 -27.07 5.75
N SER A 112 -1.74 -27.45 6.80
CA SER A 112 -2.19 -27.23 8.19
C SER A 112 -1.85 -25.83 8.72
N GLN A 113 -1.14 -25.01 7.93
CA GLN A 113 -0.63 -23.73 8.38
C GLN A 113 -1.59 -22.59 8.02
N CYS A 114 -1.94 -21.79 9.01
CA CYS A 114 -2.68 -20.54 8.81
C CYS A 114 -1.75 -19.45 8.26
N LYS A 115 -2.26 -18.61 7.36
CA LYS A 115 -1.54 -17.42 6.92
C LYS A 115 -1.49 -16.44 8.08
N LYS A 116 -0.30 -15.91 8.37
CA LYS A 116 -0.17 -14.77 9.27
C LYS A 116 -0.80 -13.53 8.63
N CYS A 117 -1.59 -12.79 9.37
CA CYS A 117 -2.17 -11.52 8.95
C CYS A 117 -1.95 -10.43 10.01
N ILE A 118 -2.16 -9.19 9.60
CA ILE A 118 -2.22 -8.08 10.56
C ILE A 118 -3.65 -8.02 11.08
N VAL A 119 -3.81 -8.14 12.39
CA VAL A 119 -5.09 -7.93 13.08
C VAL A 119 -5.19 -6.45 13.36
N HIS A 120 -6.11 -5.79 12.66
CA HIS A 120 -6.31 -4.36 12.77
C HIS A 120 -7.07 -4.01 14.05
N ALA A 121 -6.53 -3.05 14.82
CA ALA A 121 -7.28 -2.42 15.91
C ALA A 121 -8.41 -1.53 15.36
N GLU A 122 -9.40 -1.23 16.20
CA GLU A 122 -10.56 -0.42 15.81
C GLU A 122 -10.23 1.04 15.48
N GLU A 123 -9.02 1.50 15.83
CA GLU A 123 -8.53 2.85 15.55
C GLU A 123 -8.68 3.23 14.07
N THR A 124 -9.27 4.39 13.80
CA THR A 124 -9.73 4.77 12.45
C THR A 124 -8.82 5.79 11.76
N ARG A 125 -7.51 5.63 11.96
CA ARG A 125 -6.47 6.41 11.27
C ARG A 125 -5.98 5.67 10.03
N TYR A 126 -5.95 6.38 8.91
CA TYR A 126 -5.54 5.87 7.62
C TYR A 126 -4.50 6.78 6.97
N ILE A 127 -3.76 6.25 6.02
CA ILE A 127 -2.71 6.92 5.26
C ILE A 127 -3.11 6.88 3.79
N ILE A 128 -3.13 8.04 3.13
CA ILE A 128 -3.35 8.11 1.68
C ILE A 128 -2.09 7.60 0.98
N ASN A 129 -2.23 6.52 0.21
CA ASN A 129 -1.10 5.91 -0.47
C ASN A 129 -0.70 6.74 -1.70
N MET A 130 0.23 7.67 -1.50
CA MET A 130 0.81 8.51 -2.56
C MET A 130 1.75 7.77 -3.52
N HIS A 131 2.05 6.50 -3.23
CA HIS A 131 2.89 5.64 -4.07
C HIS A 131 2.08 4.76 -5.02
N ALA A 132 0.75 4.70 -4.88
CA ALA A 132 -0.11 4.05 -5.84
C ALA A 132 -0.01 4.78 -7.19
N LEU A 133 0.13 4.02 -8.29
CA LEU A 133 0.31 4.61 -9.62
C LEU A 133 -1.01 5.16 -10.19
N HIS A 134 -2.14 4.55 -9.82
CA HIS A 134 -3.46 4.94 -10.28
C HIS A 134 -3.89 6.24 -9.58
N ASN A 135 -4.36 7.22 -10.36
CA ASN A 135 -4.91 8.51 -9.91
C ASN A 135 -3.99 9.40 -9.06
N ALA A 136 -2.67 9.13 -9.01
CA ALA A 136 -1.72 9.93 -8.24
C ALA A 136 -1.70 11.42 -8.62
N HIS A 137 -1.99 11.74 -9.88
CA HIS A 137 -2.09 13.13 -10.35
C HIS A 137 -3.33 13.83 -9.78
N LEU A 138 -4.49 13.17 -9.78
CA LEU A 138 -5.74 13.70 -9.23
C LEU A 138 -5.64 13.91 -7.71
N ILE A 139 -5.00 12.98 -6.99
CA ILE A 139 -4.75 13.13 -5.54
C ILE A 139 -3.88 14.38 -5.27
N ARG A 140 -2.86 14.63 -6.10
CA ARG A 140 -2.00 15.81 -5.98
C ARG A 140 -2.71 17.11 -6.34
N GLU A 141 -3.71 17.06 -7.20
CA GLU A 141 -4.53 18.24 -7.52
C GLU A 141 -5.50 18.55 -6.38
N ALA A 142 -6.09 17.52 -5.76
CA ALA A 142 -7.08 17.68 -4.72
C ALA A 142 -6.52 18.00 -3.33
N LEU A 143 -5.29 17.57 -3.00
CA LEU A 143 -4.70 17.76 -1.68
C LEU A 143 -3.89 19.07 -1.59
N PRO A 144 -3.83 19.70 -0.41
CA PRO A 144 -2.96 20.85 -0.15
C PRO A 144 -1.50 20.56 -0.50
N ARG A 145 -0.84 21.54 -1.14
CA ARG A 145 0.55 21.38 -1.61
C ARG A 145 1.53 20.98 -0.51
N GLN A 146 1.32 21.42 0.73
CA GLN A 146 2.18 21.07 1.87
C GLN A 146 2.22 19.55 2.12
N LEU A 147 1.12 18.84 1.83
CA LEU A 147 0.99 17.40 2.07
C LEU A 147 1.60 16.55 0.96
N ILE A 148 1.75 17.10 -0.24
CA ILE A 148 2.16 16.35 -1.44
C ILE A 148 3.51 16.76 -2.01
N GLN A 149 4.05 17.91 -1.57
CA GLN A 149 5.32 18.39 -2.09
C GLN A 149 6.43 17.34 -1.87
N PRO A 150 7.20 17.00 -2.93
CA PRO A 150 8.33 16.10 -2.79
C PRO A 150 9.32 16.67 -1.77
N ILE A 151 9.76 15.83 -0.84
CA ILE A 151 10.80 16.19 0.12
C ILE A 151 12.11 15.58 -0.37
N PRO A 152 13.16 16.39 -0.59
CA PRO A 152 14.48 15.86 -0.95
C PRO A 152 14.96 14.88 0.12
N SER A 153 15.23 13.64 -0.27
CA SER A 153 15.80 12.64 0.66
C SER A 153 17.20 13.01 1.15
N LYS A 154 17.94 13.80 0.35
CA LYS A 154 19.31 14.26 0.62
C LYS A 154 19.46 15.71 0.19
N THR A 155 20.15 16.50 1.01
CA THR A 155 20.47 17.91 0.72
C THR A 155 21.40 18.03 -0.48
N ASP A 156 22.51 17.27 -0.48
CA ASP A 156 23.39 17.11 -1.65
C ASP A 156 23.25 15.69 -2.21
N ARG A 157 22.37 15.56 -3.20
CA ARG A 157 22.14 14.30 -3.91
C ARG A 157 23.39 13.79 -4.62
N VAL A 158 24.20 14.69 -5.17
CA VAL A 158 25.37 14.33 -5.98
C VAL A 158 26.47 13.76 -5.10
N ALA A 159 26.80 14.46 -4.00
CA ALA A 159 27.78 13.95 -3.04
C ALA A 159 27.32 12.62 -2.42
N PHE A 160 26.03 12.49 -2.07
CA PHE A 160 25.49 11.24 -1.56
C PHE A 160 25.66 10.08 -2.55
N HIS A 161 25.32 10.29 -3.83
CA HIS A 161 25.50 9.26 -4.86
C HIS A 161 26.98 8.92 -5.12
N LYS A 162 27.88 9.91 -5.11
CA LYS A 162 29.32 9.68 -5.26
C LYS A 162 29.87 8.81 -4.11
N ASN A 163 29.51 9.15 -2.88
CA ASN A 163 29.91 8.38 -1.70
C ASN A 163 29.36 6.95 -1.75
N LEU A 164 28.08 6.79 -2.09
CA LEU A 164 27.46 5.47 -2.21
C LEU A 164 28.11 4.64 -3.32
N SER A 165 28.39 5.26 -4.48
CA SER A 165 29.09 4.61 -5.59
C SER A 165 30.47 4.12 -5.17
N ALA A 166 31.26 4.94 -4.47
CA ALA A 166 32.58 4.55 -3.98
C ALA A 166 32.50 3.35 -3.02
N GLN A 167 31.55 3.36 -2.08
CA GLN A 167 31.33 2.24 -1.16
C GLN A 167 30.90 0.95 -1.89
N LEU A 168 30.03 1.08 -2.89
CA LEU A 168 29.56 -0.06 -3.67
C LEU A 168 30.63 -0.64 -4.59
N GLN A 169 31.58 0.16 -5.08
CA GLN A 169 32.71 -0.35 -5.86
C GLN A 169 33.60 -1.26 -5.01
N VAL A 170 34.00 -0.81 -3.81
CA VAL A 170 34.82 -1.60 -2.88
C VAL A 170 34.09 -2.89 -2.46
N SER A 171 32.87 -2.76 -1.93
CA SER A 171 32.10 -3.93 -1.48
C SER A 171 31.67 -4.85 -2.63
N GLY A 172 31.53 -4.31 -3.84
CA GLY A 172 31.20 -5.07 -5.04
C GLY A 172 32.34 -6.01 -5.46
N ASP A 173 33.58 -5.56 -5.38
CA ASP A 173 34.76 -6.38 -5.67
C ASP A 173 34.92 -7.52 -4.66
N GLU A 174 34.78 -7.21 -3.37
CA GLU A 174 34.80 -8.21 -2.29
C GLU A 174 33.70 -9.26 -2.47
N LYS A 175 32.46 -8.83 -2.75
CA LYS A 175 31.33 -9.73 -2.99
C LYS A 175 31.55 -10.59 -4.23
N ARG A 176 32.12 -10.04 -5.31
CA ARG A 176 32.44 -10.78 -6.54
C ARG A 176 33.53 -11.82 -6.29
N ALA A 177 34.60 -11.47 -5.59
CA ALA A 177 35.67 -12.39 -5.21
C ALA A 177 35.14 -13.53 -4.31
N ALA A 178 34.33 -13.20 -3.29
CA ALA A 178 33.70 -14.20 -2.43
C ALA A 178 32.76 -15.14 -3.21
N THR A 179 32.01 -14.60 -4.18
CA THR A 179 31.13 -15.40 -5.05
C THR A 179 31.93 -16.35 -5.94
N GLN A 180 33.04 -15.87 -6.52
CA GLN A 180 33.93 -16.69 -7.34
C GLN A 180 34.57 -17.81 -6.52
N ALA A 181 35.02 -17.53 -5.30
CA ALA A 181 35.59 -18.53 -4.39
C ALA A 181 34.56 -19.63 -4.06
N LYS A 182 33.34 -19.24 -3.67
CA LYS A 182 32.24 -20.19 -3.40
C LYS A 182 31.87 -21.01 -4.64
N ALA A 183 31.85 -20.39 -5.82
CA ALA A 183 31.58 -21.08 -7.07
C ALA A 183 32.68 -22.11 -7.40
N ALA A 184 33.95 -21.75 -7.20
CA ALA A 184 35.09 -22.65 -7.40
C ALA A 184 35.05 -23.85 -6.43
N GLU A 185 34.77 -23.61 -5.16
CA GLU A 185 34.59 -24.67 -4.16
C GLU A 185 33.44 -25.61 -4.52
N THR A 186 32.30 -25.05 -4.92
CA THR A 186 31.13 -25.84 -5.35
C THR A 186 31.44 -26.69 -6.58
N ARG A 187 32.20 -26.15 -7.55
CA ARG A 187 32.64 -26.90 -8.75
C ARG A 187 33.59 -28.04 -8.37
N LYS A 188 34.54 -27.82 -7.47
CA LYS A 188 35.44 -28.86 -6.96
C LYS A 188 34.65 -29.98 -6.28
N ARG A 189 33.70 -29.63 -5.40
CA ARG A 189 32.84 -30.60 -4.71
C ARG A 189 31.98 -31.42 -5.69
N LYS A 190 31.37 -30.77 -6.68
CA LYS A 190 30.60 -31.47 -7.73
C LYS A 190 31.47 -32.42 -8.55
N LYS A 191 32.67 -31.98 -8.95
CA LYS A 191 33.61 -32.81 -9.72
C LYS A 191 34.09 -34.00 -8.91
N ALA A 192 34.38 -33.82 -7.62
CA ALA A 192 34.72 -34.91 -6.72
C ALA A 192 33.56 -35.90 -6.59
N ALA A 193 32.33 -35.44 -6.33
CA ALA A 193 31.15 -36.30 -6.22
C ALA A 193 30.84 -37.08 -7.51
N GLN A 194 31.08 -36.49 -8.68
CA GLN A 194 30.97 -37.19 -9.97
C GLN A 194 32.01 -38.30 -10.13
N VAL A 195 33.25 -38.05 -9.73
CA VAL A 195 34.31 -39.06 -9.77
C VAL A 195 34.02 -40.19 -8.79
N THR A 196 33.56 -39.90 -7.57
CA THR A 196 33.15 -40.95 -6.62
C THR A 196 31.97 -41.75 -7.13
N ALA A 197 30.97 -41.12 -7.74
CA ALA A 197 29.83 -41.82 -8.32
C ALA A 197 30.26 -42.75 -9.48
N ALA A 198 31.21 -42.33 -10.30
CA ALA A 198 31.74 -43.12 -11.41
C ALA A 198 32.71 -44.25 -11.00
N MET A 199 33.17 -44.29 -9.74
CA MET A 199 34.02 -45.38 -9.21
C MET A 199 33.21 -46.44 -8.43
N ILE A 200 31.91 -46.22 -8.22
CA ILE A 200 31.02 -47.14 -7.49
C ILE A 200 30.16 -47.98 -8.46
N GLU A 201 30.14 -47.65 -9.75
CA GLU A 201 29.68 -48.52 -10.85
C GLU A 201 30.83 -49.39 -11.38
#